data_AF-A0A6L3NN61-F1
#
_entry.id   AF-A0A6L3NN61-F1
#
_cell.length_a   1.000
_cell.length_b   1.000
_cell.length_c   1.000
_cell.angle_alpha   90.00
_cell.angle_beta   90.00
_cell.angle_gamma   90.00
#
_symmetry.space_group_name_H-M   'P 1'
#
loop_
_entity.id
_entity.type
_entity.pdbx_description
1 polymer ?
#
loop_
_entity_poly.entity_id
_entity_poly.type
_entity_poly.pdbx_seq_one_letter_code
_entity_poly.pdbx_strand_id
1 'polypeptide(L)'
;MKVSRDFGIVVRRAALAAKNVDISSVMVEFNFREYFDESDSFLSLGPFFGGDAADECTKSLERLGLTYIDDFFVFEQFVPAWCSFEVF
;
A
#
# COMPACT_ATOMS: atom_id res chain seq x y z
N MET A 1 10.46 -5.66 4.83
CA MET A 1 10.04 -4.29 4.44
C MET A 1 9.12 -3.75 5.51
N LYS A 2 9.34 -2.54 6.00
CA LYS A 2 8.49 -1.88 6.98
C LYS A 2 7.14 -1.50 6.39
N VAL A 3 6.13 -1.47 7.24
CA VAL A 3 4.76 -1.08 6.87
C VAL A 3 4.29 0.05 7.78
N SER A 4 3.65 1.06 7.19
CA SER A 4 2.98 2.09 7.97
C SER A 4 1.83 1.48 8.75
N ARG A 5 1.81 1.67 10.07
CA ARG A 5 0.71 1.25 10.96
C ARG A 5 -0.56 2.10 10.82
N ASP A 6 -0.38 3.33 10.35
CA ASP A 6 -1.45 4.30 10.15
C ASP A 6 -1.95 4.14 8.72
N PHE A 7 -2.89 3.19 8.56
CA PHE A 7 -3.51 2.81 7.29
C PHE A 7 -2.52 2.54 6.15
N GLY A 8 -1.40 1.86 6.41
CA GLY A 8 -0.45 1.53 5.35
C GLY A 8 -1.06 0.57 4.34
N ILE A 9 -0.65 0.64 3.08
CA ILE A 9 -1.09 -0.33 2.06
C ILE A 9 0.11 -1.10 1.56
N VAL A 10 0.05 -2.42 1.68
CA VAL A 10 1.10 -3.31 1.18
C VAL A 10 0.67 -3.85 -0.16
N VAL A 11 1.51 -3.70 -1.18
CA VAL A 11 1.25 -4.18 -2.55
C VAL A 11 2.32 -5.18 -2.97
N ARG A 12 1.90 -6.31 -3.54
CA ARG A 12 2.80 -7.32 -4.11
C ARG A 12 3.29 -6.89 -5.49
N ARG A 13 4.61 -6.79 -5.68
CA ARG A 13 5.20 -6.46 -6.98
C ARG A 13 4.91 -7.50 -8.05
N ALA A 14 4.87 -8.78 -7.66
CA ALA A 14 4.52 -9.87 -8.58
C ALA A 14 3.12 -9.68 -9.19
N ALA A 15 2.16 -9.14 -8.42
CA ALA A 15 0.82 -8.85 -8.91
C ALA A 15 0.81 -7.69 -9.91
N LEU A 16 1.57 -6.62 -9.62
CA LEU A 16 1.74 -5.50 -10.54
C LEU A 16 2.29 -5.97 -11.90
N ALA A 17 3.32 -6.82 -11.87
CA ALA A 17 3.91 -7.38 -13.08
C ALA A 17 2.94 -8.32 -13.82
N ALA A 18 2.29 -9.24 -13.09
CA ALA A 18 1.38 -10.22 -13.69
C ALA A 18 0.14 -9.59 -14.32
N LYS A 19 -0.37 -8.50 -13.72
CA LYS A 19 -1.57 -7.79 -14.17
C LYS A 19 -1.25 -6.56 -15.03
N ASN A 20 0.03 -6.31 -15.31
CA ASN A 20 0.52 -5.16 -16.06
C ASN A 20 -0.01 -3.82 -15.52
N VAL A 21 -0.01 -3.66 -14.20
CA VAL A 21 -0.50 -2.48 -13.50
C VAL A 21 0.63 -1.49 -13.26
N ASP A 22 0.41 -0.25 -13.70
CA ASP A 22 1.31 0.87 -13.41
C ASP A 22 0.90 1.58 -12.11
N ILE A 23 1.61 1.27 -11.04
CA ILE A 23 1.40 1.83 -9.70
C ILE A 23 1.68 3.34 -9.64
N SER A 24 2.43 3.91 -10.60
CA SER A 24 2.74 5.34 -10.61
C SER A 24 1.49 6.22 -10.73
N SER A 25 0.42 5.69 -11.35
CA SER A 25 -0.88 6.36 -11.42
C SER A 25 -1.49 6.61 -10.04
N VAL A 26 -1.46 5.61 -9.15
CA VAL A 26 -1.89 5.73 -7.74
C VAL A 26 -0.96 6.68 -6.99
N MET A 27 0.34 6.61 -7.21
CA MET A 27 1.30 7.53 -6.57
C MET A 27 0.97 9.00 -6.90
N VAL A 28 0.64 9.29 -8.16
CA VAL A 28 0.24 10.64 -8.59
C VAL A 28 -1.12 11.03 -8.01
N GLU A 29 -2.13 10.15 -8.05
CA GLU A 29 -3.49 10.41 -7.53
C GLU A 29 -3.47 10.83 -6.05
N PHE A 30 -2.63 10.18 -5.24
CA PHE A 30 -2.50 10.44 -3.80
C PHE A 30 -1.32 11.36 -3.45
N ASN A 31 -0.66 11.96 -4.44
CA ASN A 31 0.48 12.88 -4.27
C ASN A 31 1.66 12.29 -3.48
N PHE A 32 1.89 10.98 -3.59
CA PHE A 32 3.08 10.34 -3.02
C PHE A 32 4.31 10.64 -3.87
N ARG A 33 5.38 11.12 -3.21
CA ARG A 33 6.68 11.34 -3.86
C ARG A 33 7.55 10.08 -3.85
N GLU A 34 7.40 9.27 -2.81
CA GLU A 34 8.14 8.05 -2.56
C GLU A 34 7.24 7.06 -1.83
N TYR A 35 7.61 5.78 -1.87
CA TYR A 35 6.98 4.75 -1.05
C TYR A 35 7.37 4.94 0.42
N PHE A 36 6.55 4.46 1.34
CA PHE A 36 6.91 4.43 2.77
C PHE A 36 8.15 3.55 3.02
N ASP A 37 8.18 2.40 2.35
CA ASP A 37 9.32 1.50 2.25
C ASP A 37 9.11 0.59 1.03
N GLU A 38 10.16 -0.06 0.56
CA GLU A 38 10.08 -1.01 -0.54
C GLU A 38 11.06 -2.18 -0.38
N SER A 39 10.75 -3.30 -1.03
CA SER A 39 11.64 -4.45 -1.17
C SER A 39 11.48 -5.06 -2.56
N ASP A 40 12.24 -6.11 -2.86
CA ASP A 40 12.14 -6.83 -4.13
C ASP A 40 10.76 -7.46 -4.37
N SER A 41 10.01 -7.76 -3.30
CA SER A 41 8.71 -8.44 -3.39
C SER A 41 7.51 -7.53 -3.14
N PHE A 42 7.69 -6.45 -2.39
CA PHE A 42 6.58 -5.62 -1.89
C PHE A 42 6.86 -4.12 -2.01
N LEU A 43 5.77 -3.35 -2.07
CA LEU A 43 5.72 -1.90 -1.87
C LEU A 43 4.89 -1.59 -0.62
N SER A 44 5.33 -0.64 0.19
CA SER A 44 4.52 -0.08 1.27
C SER A 44 4.12 1.35 0.91
N LEU A 45 2.83 1.61 0.80
CA LEU A 45 2.25 2.95 0.61
C LEU A 45 1.79 3.53 1.94
N GLY A 46 1.64 4.85 1.99
CA GLY A 46 1.18 5.60 3.16
C GLY A 46 2.32 6.31 3.90
N PRO A 47 2.08 6.76 5.15
CA PRO A 47 0.81 6.66 5.90
C PRO A 47 -0.35 7.36 5.21
N PHE A 48 -1.57 6.83 5.39
CA PHE A 48 -2.80 7.55 5.04
C PHE A 48 -3.41 8.13 6.32
N PHE A 49 -3.66 9.43 6.34
CA PHE A 49 -4.24 10.11 7.49
C PHE A 49 -5.77 9.96 7.47
N GLY A 50 -6.25 8.78 7.86
CA GLY A 50 -7.68 8.45 8.00
C GLY A 50 -8.14 7.34 7.05
N GLY A 51 -9.15 6.59 7.50
CA GLY A 51 -9.71 5.45 6.79
C GLY A 51 -10.22 5.82 5.40
N ASP A 52 -10.89 6.98 5.26
CA ASP A 52 -11.42 7.45 3.98
C ASP A 52 -10.36 7.52 2.87
N ALA A 53 -9.14 7.99 3.20
CA ALA A 53 -8.07 8.11 2.22
C ALA A 53 -7.51 6.74 1.81
N ALA A 54 -7.44 5.80 2.74
CA ALA A 54 -7.03 4.42 2.46
C ALA A 54 -8.10 3.65 1.69
N ASP A 55 -9.39 3.91 1.95
CA ASP A 55 -10.51 3.35 1.21
C ASP A 55 -10.53 3.85 -0.24
N GLU A 56 -10.30 5.14 -0.47
CA GLU A 56 -10.18 5.67 -1.83
C GLU A 56 -8.95 5.10 -2.57
N CYS A 57 -7.83 4.90 -1.87
CA CYS A 57 -6.66 4.24 -2.47
C CYS A 57 -6.96 2.79 -2.80
N THR A 58 -7.65 2.07 -1.93
CA THR A 58 -8.11 0.69 -2.16
C THR A 58 -8.97 0.63 -3.42
N LYS A 59 -9.96 1.53 -3.55
CA LYS A 59 -10.79 1.63 -4.77
C LYS A 59 -9.97 1.96 -6.01
N SER A 60 -8.93 2.80 -5.91
CA SER A 60 -8.05 3.11 -7.03
C SER A 60 -7.25 1.88 -7.48
N LEU A 61 -6.69 1.12 -6.53
CA LEU A 61 -5.98 -0.13 -6.80
C LEU A 61 -6.90 -1.19 -7.41
N GLU A 62 -8.14 -1.32 -6.93
CA GLU A 62 -9.15 -2.21 -7.51
C GLU A 62 -9.56 -1.78 -8.92
N ARG A 63 -9.69 -0.47 -9.19
CA ARG A 63 -9.95 0.07 -10.54
C ARG A 63 -8.84 -0.26 -11.52
N LEU A 64 -7.60 -0.42 -11.05
CA LEU A 64 -6.47 -0.88 -11.85
C LEU A 64 -6.45 -2.41 -12.04
N GLY A 65 -7.38 -3.15 -11.42
CA GLY A 65 -7.52 -4.60 -11.56
C GLY A 65 -6.78 -5.40 -10.49
N LEU A 66 -6.23 -4.76 -9.46
CA LEU A 66 -5.67 -5.46 -8.30
C LEU A 66 -6.79 -6.00 -7.42
N THR A 67 -6.52 -7.13 -6.77
CA THR A 67 -7.47 -7.84 -5.92
C THR A 67 -7.05 -7.67 -4.46
N TYR A 68 -7.97 -7.16 -3.64
CA TYR A 68 -7.75 -7.04 -2.19
C TYR A 68 -7.46 -8.41 -1.57
N ILE A 69 -6.58 -8.45 -0.56
CA ILE A 69 -5.95 -9.63 0.06
C ILE A 69 -4.96 -10.37 -0.84
N ASP A 70 -5.31 -10.65 -2.09
CA ASP A 70 -4.44 -11.47 -2.97
C ASP A 70 -3.22 -10.70 -3.49
N ASP A 71 -3.42 -9.43 -3.86
CA ASP A 71 -2.41 -8.58 -4.46
C ASP A 71 -1.97 -7.44 -3.55
N PHE A 72 -2.90 -6.92 -2.74
CA PHE A 72 -2.62 -5.85 -1.80
C PHE A 72 -3.57 -5.91 -0.61
N PHE A 73 -3.20 -5.27 0.50
CA PHE A 73 -4.09 -5.12 1.66
C PHE A 73 -3.79 -3.85 2.44
N VAL A 74 -4.80 -3.38 3.19
CA VAL A 74 -4.66 -2.27 4.14
C VAL A 74 -4.19 -2.84 5.48
N PHE A 75 -3.16 -2.23 6.05
CA PHE A 75 -2.60 -2.52 7.34
C PHE A 75 -2.90 -1.37 8.30
N GLU A 76 -3.78 -1.63 9.26
CA GLU A 76 -4.17 -0.70 10.32
C GLU A 76 -3.90 -1.35 11.68
N GLN A 77 -3.11 -0.69 12.53
CA GLN A 77 -2.81 -1.20 13.87
C GLN A 77 -2.75 -0.08 14.90
N PHE A 78 -3.53 -0.23 15.98
CA PHE A 78 -3.52 0.68 17.13
C PHE A 78 -2.47 0.23 18.16
N VAL A 79 -1.21 0.58 17.90
CA VAL A 79 -0.08 0.24 18.80
C VAL A 79 0.74 1.47 19.20
N PRO A 80 1.48 1.40 20.33
CA PRO A 80 2.35 2.50 20.75
C PRO A 80 3.43 2.88 19.72
N ALA A 81 3.89 4.13 19.76
CA ALA A 81 4.87 4.72 18.82
C ALA A 81 6.20 3.97 18.68
N TRP A 82 6.58 3.17 19.67
CA TRP A 82 7.83 2.41 19.67
C TRP A 82 7.71 1.01 19.02
N CYS A 83 6.54 0.63 18.52
CA CYS A 83 6.34 -0.63 17.81
C CYS A 83 6.59 -0.44 16.30
N SER A 84 7.20 -1.44 15.66
CA SER A 84 7.40 -1.51 14.21
C SER A 84 6.91 -2.84 13.66
N PHE A 85 6.44 -2.83 12.41
CA PHE A 85 5.97 -4.01 11.71
C PHE A 85 6.69 -4.17 10.38
N GLU A 86 6.92 -5.43 10.01
CA GLU A 86 7.60 -5.79 8.77
C GLU A 86 6.86 -6.95 8.08
N VAL A 87 6.91 -6.92 6.75
CA VAL A 87 6.45 -8.01 5.86
C VAL A 87 7.63 -8.56 5.07
N PHE A 88 7.57 -9.86 4.74
CA PHE A 88 8.65 -10.65 4.17
C PHE A 88 8.17 -11.48 2.97
#